data_AF-R9B4L3-F1
#
_entry.id   AF-R9B4L3-F1
#
_cell.length_a   1.000
_cell.length_b   1.000
_cell.length_c   1.000
_cell.angle_alpha   90.00
_cell.angle_beta   90.00
_cell.angle_gamma   90.00
#
_symmetry.space_group_name_H-M   'P 1'
#
loop_
_entity.id
_entity.type
_entity.pdbx_description
1 polymer ?
#
loop_
_entity_poly.entity_id
_entity_poly.type
_entity_poly.pdbx_seq_one_letter_code
_entity_poly.pdbx_strand_id
1 'polypeptide(L)'
;MSTPQEIKIISQIGNQDFQSPVWQTEISGDCSAWILLYMALEAVVDGQLQLEDLIVVDSTLQAKQMDSSDLIWNPSNSVLQLLQYLSFTQSHAAQQLLGCHLFGNWQQAEIEIANKAGQFGLNIQHQSTANKNTLQKLYGLAESIFNLPIELLKQVFVKGLKINEQEIASIHSLLTCTQLDAVIYLTDQKHDYFFSYRHQNQTLGIFLLLDQLHRIDHLVPYYHFFQQGLLQTKQLQAKTEWINILGDTYLGEFYTEKRKNKGIDDALQRYGYSHSFEAIKQFFGSDDINIANLEAVFNLEENSILAGRKDYILGAKAQETLAEFKRVHLNTLCLANNHLKDYGEASLKYTLGQLELANIDFIGAGENQQQAHQCLEIKNNQGQCLAIFNGYWHRRAAYQAYDFYALGNSAGVACLNAILFEQLMQYRLAHPTHKIMVICHWGVDFKLIHPEQEKLSKVLTQIGADVVIGHGAHTIQPIQTIHQKPVIFGIGNGVFNSNGHFEKYQALPYGAVVRINLSQSQLKLYPIYTHNQKTFWQPHVVDEMQFEQAKSLLTHQLDPANYIVGQDDLGHYLQLNF
;
A
#
# COMPACT_ATOMS: atom_id res chain seq x y z
N MET A 1 -1.48 29.45 -17.41
CA MET A 1 -1.79 28.89 -16.07
C MET A 1 -0.63 27.98 -15.73
N SER A 2 0.16 28.29 -14.71
CA SER A 2 1.19 27.36 -14.24
C SER A 2 0.50 26.09 -13.79
N THR A 3 0.90 24.95 -14.35
CA THR A 3 0.54 23.63 -13.82
C THR A 3 0.82 23.64 -12.32
N PRO A 4 -0.12 23.19 -11.46
CA PRO A 4 0.20 23.06 -10.04
C PRO A 4 1.39 22.08 -9.92
N GLN A 5 2.34 22.40 -9.04
CA GLN A 5 3.55 21.60 -8.83
C GLN A 5 3.39 20.81 -7.53
N GLU A 6 3.78 19.53 -7.54
CA GLU A 6 3.92 18.77 -6.30
C GLU A 6 5.04 19.38 -5.45
N ILE A 7 4.85 19.40 -4.14
CA ILE A 7 5.88 19.81 -3.17
C ILE A 7 6.24 18.56 -2.37
N LYS A 8 7.52 18.20 -2.39
CA LYS A 8 8.08 17.10 -1.60
C LYS A 8 9.40 17.56 -1.01
N ILE A 9 9.34 18.18 0.16
CA ILE A 9 10.52 18.68 0.88
C ILE A 9 10.74 17.78 2.07
N ILE A 10 11.95 17.25 2.23
CA ILE A 10 12.42 16.68 3.49
C ILE A 10 13.67 17.43 3.88
N SER A 11 13.72 17.90 5.12
CA SER A 11 14.88 18.58 5.67
C SER A 11 15.18 18.05 7.06
N GLN A 12 16.45 17.92 7.38
CA GLN A 12 16.87 17.83 8.76
C GLN A 12 16.78 19.22 9.37
N ILE A 13 16.17 19.33 10.55
CA ILE A 13 16.03 20.58 11.29
C ILE A 13 17.42 21.20 11.50
N GLY A 14 17.56 22.48 11.11
CA GLY A 14 18.81 23.26 11.11
C GLY A 14 19.61 23.22 9.80
N ASN A 15 19.24 22.37 8.84
CA ASN A 15 19.97 22.17 7.58
C ASN A 15 19.14 22.56 6.34
N GLN A 16 18.21 23.50 6.47
CA GLN A 16 17.30 23.89 5.37
C GLN A 16 18.00 24.83 4.38
N ASP A 17 17.79 24.61 3.08
CA ASP A 17 18.24 25.54 2.03
C ASP A 17 17.15 26.57 1.71
N PHE A 18 16.97 27.57 2.57
CA PHE A 18 15.98 28.65 2.36
C PHE A 18 16.27 29.55 1.15
N GLN A 19 17.40 29.36 0.44
CA GLN A 19 17.69 30.07 -0.80
C GLN A 19 16.92 29.48 -2.00
N SER A 20 16.48 28.22 -1.90
CA SER A 20 15.70 27.58 -2.97
C SER A 20 14.36 28.32 -3.18
N PRO A 21 13.95 28.62 -4.44
CA PRO A 21 12.71 29.35 -4.73
C PRO A 21 11.44 28.70 -4.17
N VAL A 22 11.45 27.38 -3.95
CA VAL A 22 10.30 26.64 -3.40
C VAL A 22 9.86 27.19 -2.05
N TRP A 23 10.79 27.70 -1.23
CA TRP A 23 10.47 28.25 0.11
C TRP A 23 9.68 29.55 0.07
N GLN A 24 9.69 30.23 -1.09
CA GLN A 24 8.90 31.43 -1.34
C GLN A 24 7.50 31.10 -1.91
N THR A 25 7.17 29.82 -2.12
CA THR A 25 5.83 29.42 -2.52
C THR A 25 4.81 29.87 -1.49
N GLU A 26 3.82 30.63 -1.97
CA GLU A 26 2.73 31.17 -1.17
C GLU A 26 1.64 30.12 -0.98
N ILE A 27 1.17 29.95 0.25
CA ILE A 27 0.06 29.05 0.60
C ILE A 27 -1.09 29.89 1.16
N SER A 28 -2.27 29.72 0.57
CA SER A 28 -3.49 30.40 1.00
C SER A 28 -4.25 29.51 1.99
N GLY A 29 -3.86 29.50 3.26
CA GLY A 29 -4.54 28.69 4.28
C GLY A 29 -4.59 29.38 5.64
N ASP A 30 -5.61 29.06 6.43
CA ASP A 30 -5.74 29.52 7.81
C ASP A 30 -4.92 28.62 8.75
N CYS A 31 -3.87 29.20 9.34
CA CYS A 31 -2.99 28.52 10.29
C CYS A 31 -3.33 28.83 11.76
N SER A 32 -4.49 29.44 12.05
CA SER A 32 -4.91 29.79 13.42
C SER A 32 -4.91 28.57 14.35
N ALA A 33 -5.35 27.41 13.86
CA ALA A 33 -5.31 26.16 14.62
C ALA A 33 -3.89 25.78 15.06
N TRP A 34 -2.89 25.98 14.20
CA TRP A 34 -1.49 25.66 14.51
C TRP A 34 -0.90 26.64 15.50
N ILE A 35 -1.20 27.94 15.35
CA ILE A 35 -0.78 28.98 16.30
C ILE A 35 -1.34 28.69 17.68
N LEU A 36 -2.64 28.38 17.75
CA LEU A 36 -3.29 28.07 19.01
C LEU A 36 -2.75 26.78 19.64
N LEU A 37 -2.51 25.75 18.83
CA LEU A 37 -1.84 24.53 19.26
C LEU A 37 -0.45 24.84 19.81
N TYR A 38 0.37 25.61 19.10
CA TYR A 38 1.70 26.02 19.55
C TYR A 38 1.65 26.76 20.89
N MET A 39 0.78 27.75 21.03
CA MET A 39 0.62 28.53 22.27
C MET A 39 0.20 27.66 23.45
N ALA A 40 -0.71 26.71 23.23
CA ALA A 40 -1.13 25.78 24.28
C ALA A 40 0.02 24.87 24.72
N LEU A 41 0.77 24.30 23.77
CA LEU A 41 1.90 23.43 24.09
C LEU A 41 3.05 24.20 24.75
N GLU A 42 3.32 25.43 24.30
CA GLU A 42 4.29 26.34 24.92
C GLU A 42 3.89 26.64 26.38
N ALA A 43 2.61 26.95 26.64
CA ALA A 43 2.10 27.16 27.99
C ALA A 43 2.24 25.92 28.89
N VAL A 44 2.08 24.70 28.33
CA VAL A 44 2.35 23.45 29.07
C VAL A 44 3.82 23.32 29.42
N VAL A 45 4.72 23.58 28.47
CA VAL A 45 6.17 23.54 28.71
C VAL A 45 6.61 24.55 29.76
N ASP A 46 6.02 25.75 29.74
CA ASP A 46 6.29 26.82 30.70
C ASP A 46 5.61 26.62 32.07
N GLY A 47 4.81 25.56 32.22
CA GLY A 47 4.08 25.24 33.46
C GLY A 47 2.88 26.13 33.73
N GLN A 48 2.42 26.92 32.75
CA GLN A 48 1.27 27.80 32.83
C GLN A 48 -0.07 27.08 32.57
N LEU A 49 -0.02 25.90 31.95
CA LEU A 49 -1.17 25.05 31.64
C LEU A 49 -0.85 23.60 32.04
N GLN A 50 -1.78 22.89 32.68
CA GLN A 50 -1.63 21.46 32.95
C GLN A 50 -2.49 20.66 31.98
N LEU A 51 -2.00 19.48 31.55
CA LEU A 51 -2.71 18.63 30.60
C LEU A 51 -3.99 18.02 31.19
N GLU A 52 -4.02 17.87 32.51
CA GLU A 52 -5.12 17.33 33.30
C GLU A 52 -6.18 18.37 33.66
N ASP A 53 -5.93 19.66 33.38
CA ASP A 53 -6.90 20.72 33.63
C ASP A 53 -8.20 20.42 32.89
N LEU A 54 -9.33 20.63 33.57
CA LEU A 54 -10.65 20.42 32.98
C LEU A 54 -11.00 21.59 32.06
N ILE A 55 -11.54 21.26 30.89
CA ILE A 55 -11.95 22.29 29.94
C ILE A 55 -13.13 23.08 30.50
N VAL A 56 -13.08 24.40 30.30
CA VAL A 56 -14.18 25.28 30.67
C VAL A 56 -15.10 25.41 29.45
N VAL A 57 -16.27 24.78 29.52
CA VAL A 57 -17.29 24.90 28.47
C VAL A 57 -18.18 26.10 28.81
N ASP A 58 -18.04 27.20 28.05
CA ASP A 58 -18.92 28.37 28.22
C ASP A 58 -20.36 28.01 27.82
N SER A 59 -21.30 28.23 28.74
CA SER A 59 -22.74 28.05 28.52
C SER A 59 -23.33 28.84 27.33
N THR A 60 -22.64 29.89 26.84
CA THR A 60 -23.07 30.67 25.68
C THR A 60 -22.70 30.04 24.33
N LEU A 61 -21.66 29.19 24.28
CA LEU A 61 -21.34 28.35 23.10
C LEU A 61 -22.42 27.29 22.85
N GLN A 62 -23.11 26.81 23.90
CA GLN A 62 -24.25 25.88 23.75
C GLN A 62 -25.46 26.49 23.02
N ALA A 63 -25.60 27.82 22.98
CA ALA A 63 -26.80 28.50 22.51
C ALA A 63 -26.77 28.93 21.02
N LYS A 64 -25.61 28.88 20.35
CA LYS A 64 -25.46 29.28 18.95
C LYS A 64 -24.70 28.20 18.18
N GLN A 65 -25.43 27.55 17.26
CA GLN A 65 -24.97 26.50 16.33
C GLN A 65 -24.77 25.13 16.99
N MET A 66 -25.87 24.40 17.26
CA MET A 66 -25.79 22.96 17.47
C MET A 66 -25.61 22.26 16.11
N ASP A 67 -24.36 21.97 15.77
CA ASP A 67 -24.06 20.87 14.85
C ASP A 67 -23.71 19.60 15.68
N SER A 68 -23.88 18.42 15.10
CA SER A 68 -23.81 17.14 15.81
C SER A 68 -22.46 16.80 16.50
N SER A 69 -21.39 17.55 16.21
CA SER A 69 -20.04 17.37 16.78
C SER A 69 -19.86 17.92 18.21
N ASP A 70 -20.76 18.79 18.68
CA ASP A 70 -20.58 19.51 19.96
C ASP A 70 -21.13 18.74 21.17
N LEU A 71 -21.78 17.59 20.96
CA LEU A 71 -22.25 16.69 22.02
C LEU A 71 -21.12 15.87 22.66
N ILE A 72 -19.92 15.92 22.09
CA ILE A 72 -18.75 15.14 22.55
C ILE A 72 -18.09 15.81 23.76
N TRP A 73 -18.26 17.12 23.96
CA TRP A 73 -17.57 17.86 25.02
C TRP A 73 -18.43 18.04 26.27
N ASN A 74 -17.83 17.78 27.43
CA ASN A 74 -18.43 18.03 28.73
C ASN A 74 -17.38 18.52 29.74
N PRO A 75 -17.79 19.08 30.89
CA PRO A 75 -16.86 19.63 31.89
C PRO A 75 -15.88 18.63 32.52
N SER A 76 -16.01 17.33 32.23
CA SER A 76 -15.07 16.30 32.69
C SER A 76 -13.94 16.01 31.69
N ASN A 77 -13.98 16.62 30.50
CA ASN A 77 -12.92 16.46 29.52
C ASN A 77 -11.69 17.32 29.87
N SER A 78 -10.49 16.80 29.61
CA SER A 78 -9.24 17.50 29.93
C SER A 78 -8.69 18.31 28.75
N VAL A 79 -7.78 19.23 29.04
CA VAL A 79 -7.00 19.97 28.04
C VAL A 79 -6.28 19.01 27.10
N LEU A 80 -5.71 17.92 27.60
CA LEU A 80 -5.08 16.89 26.76
C LEU A 80 -6.05 16.31 25.73
N GLN A 81 -7.28 15.96 26.13
CA GLN A 81 -8.29 15.44 25.21
C GLN A 81 -8.68 16.47 24.15
N LEU A 82 -8.73 17.75 24.51
CA LEU A 82 -8.99 18.85 23.58
C LEU A 82 -7.87 19.04 22.57
N LEU A 83 -6.60 18.99 23.01
CA LEU A 83 -5.43 19.06 22.14
C LEU A 83 -5.36 17.86 21.19
N GLN A 84 -5.61 16.65 21.70
CA GLN A 84 -5.69 15.44 20.87
C GLN A 84 -6.80 15.57 19.82
N TYR A 85 -8.00 16.02 20.19
CA TYR A 85 -9.10 16.20 19.25
C TYR A 85 -8.81 17.28 18.20
N LEU A 86 -8.20 18.40 18.61
CA LEU A 86 -7.80 19.44 17.69
C LEU A 86 -6.78 18.91 16.68
N SER A 87 -5.83 18.09 17.10
CA SER A 87 -4.87 17.44 16.19
C SER A 87 -5.51 16.45 15.20
N PHE A 88 -6.62 15.80 15.60
CA PHE A 88 -7.35 14.83 14.76
C PHE A 88 -8.32 15.47 13.77
N THR A 89 -8.95 16.58 14.16
CA THR A 89 -10.12 17.11 13.45
C THR A 89 -9.95 18.53 12.92
N GLN A 90 -9.04 19.30 13.52
CA GLN A 90 -8.91 20.75 13.32
C GLN A 90 -10.22 21.53 13.43
N SER A 91 -11.21 20.99 14.15
CA SER A 91 -12.55 21.58 14.26
C SER A 91 -12.47 23.02 14.77
N HIS A 92 -13.19 23.92 14.11
CA HIS A 92 -13.31 25.30 14.55
C HIS A 92 -13.89 25.40 15.97
N ALA A 93 -14.83 24.52 16.34
CA ALA A 93 -15.38 24.46 17.69
C ALA A 93 -14.31 24.10 18.73
N ALA A 94 -13.41 23.17 18.40
CA ALA A 94 -12.29 22.82 19.28
C ALA A 94 -11.28 23.97 19.41
N GLN A 95 -11.04 24.73 18.32
CA GLN A 95 -10.23 25.95 18.38
C GLN A 95 -10.87 27.00 19.29
N GLN A 96 -12.18 27.22 19.18
CA GLN A 96 -12.91 28.15 20.03
C GLN A 96 -12.83 27.75 21.50
N LEU A 97 -13.08 26.48 21.82
CA LEU A 97 -12.98 25.97 23.18
C LEU A 97 -11.57 26.16 23.76
N LEU A 98 -10.52 25.80 23.00
CA LEU A 98 -9.15 25.94 23.46
C LEU A 98 -8.75 27.41 23.62
N GLY A 99 -9.16 28.27 22.69
CA GLY A 99 -8.92 29.72 22.76
C GLY A 99 -9.61 30.37 23.95
N CYS A 100 -10.89 30.05 24.19
CA CYS A 100 -11.61 30.52 25.37
C CYS A 100 -10.99 30.01 26.67
N HIS A 101 -10.52 28.77 26.71
CA HIS A 101 -9.86 28.22 27.89
C HIS A 101 -8.55 28.96 28.21
N LEU A 102 -7.72 29.25 27.20
CA LEU A 102 -6.44 29.95 27.38
C LEU A 102 -6.59 31.44 27.67
N PHE A 103 -7.57 32.12 27.07
CA PHE A 103 -7.65 33.58 27.05
C PHE A 103 -8.96 34.16 27.60
N GLY A 104 -9.82 33.30 28.16
CA GLY A 104 -11.09 33.64 28.79
C GLY A 104 -12.26 33.85 27.81
N ASN A 105 -12.02 34.33 26.58
CA ASN A 105 -13.05 34.44 25.54
C ASN A 105 -12.44 34.42 24.12
N TRP A 106 -13.28 34.13 23.12
CA TRP A 106 -12.83 33.97 21.73
C TRP A 106 -12.28 35.26 21.11
N GLN A 107 -12.86 36.43 21.44
CA GLN A 107 -12.39 37.71 20.88
C GLN A 107 -10.96 38.02 21.34
N GLN A 108 -10.64 37.75 22.61
CA GLN A 108 -9.27 37.88 23.11
C GLN A 108 -8.35 36.82 22.48
N ALA A 109 -8.83 35.58 22.32
CA ALA A 109 -8.07 34.53 21.66
C ALA A 109 -7.68 34.94 20.22
N GLU A 110 -8.60 35.50 19.43
CA GLU A 110 -8.31 35.99 18.07
C GLU A 110 -7.21 37.06 18.04
N ILE A 111 -7.20 37.96 19.03
CA ILE A 111 -6.15 38.99 19.17
C ILE A 111 -4.80 38.32 19.47
N GLU A 112 -4.75 37.40 20.42
CA GLU A 112 -3.50 36.72 20.80
C GLU A 112 -2.96 35.80 19.69
N ILE A 113 -3.84 35.09 18.99
CA ILE A 113 -3.47 34.28 17.82
C ILE A 113 -2.90 35.21 16.73
N ALA A 114 -3.50 36.37 16.46
CA ALA A 114 -2.98 37.33 15.48
C ALA A 114 -1.61 37.88 15.87
N ASN A 115 -1.43 38.22 17.15
CA ASN A 115 -0.16 38.71 17.68
C ASN A 115 0.94 37.64 17.54
N LYS A 116 0.67 36.40 17.96
CA LYS A 116 1.63 35.29 17.86
C LYS A 116 1.92 34.94 16.39
N ALA A 117 0.92 34.92 15.51
CA ALA A 117 1.12 34.73 14.06
C ALA A 117 2.06 35.80 13.47
N GLY A 118 1.89 37.06 13.89
CA GLY A 118 2.77 38.17 13.49
C GLY A 118 4.24 37.96 13.86
N GLN A 119 4.53 37.28 14.97
CA GLN A 119 5.91 36.93 15.37
C GLN A 119 6.58 35.95 14.41
N PHE A 120 5.81 35.08 13.76
CA PHE A 120 6.26 34.19 12.69
C PHE A 120 6.19 34.85 11.29
N GLY A 121 5.75 36.11 11.21
CA GLY A 121 5.49 36.80 9.95
C GLY A 121 4.32 36.19 9.15
N LEU A 122 3.44 35.44 9.83
CA LEU A 122 2.26 34.79 9.28
C LEU A 122 1.04 35.71 9.37
N ASN A 123 0.08 35.47 8.48
CA ASN A 123 -1.20 36.16 8.41
C ASN A 123 -2.34 35.15 8.57
N ILE A 124 -3.25 35.44 9.49
CA ILE A 124 -4.41 34.61 9.83
C ILE A 124 -5.76 35.28 9.49
N GLN A 125 -5.75 36.54 9.06
CA GLN A 125 -6.96 37.30 8.73
C GLN A 125 -6.99 37.70 7.26
N HIS A 126 -8.19 37.77 6.67
CA HIS A 126 -8.44 38.40 5.36
C HIS A 126 -8.10 39.91 5.30
N GLN A 127 -7.46 40.48 6.32
CA GLN A 127 -7.33 41.94 6.52
C GLN A 127 -6.08 42.59 5.91
N SER A 128 -5.22 41.87 5.19
CA SER A 128 -4.13 42.51 4.45
C SER A 128 -3.62 41.65 3.29
N THR A 129 -3.60 42.22 2.09
CA THR A 129 -2.98 41.63 0.88
C THR A 129 -1.46 41.77 0.86
N ALA A 130 -0.85 42.46 1.83
CA ALA A 130 0.57 42.82 1.81
C ALA A 130 1.50 41.71 2.34
N ASN A 131 1.01 40.84 3.24
CA ASN A 131 1.80 39.77 3.85
C ASN A 131 1.15 38.42 3.57
N LYS A 132 1.84 37.60 2.76
CA LYS A 132 1.40 36.25 2.40
C LYS A 132 2.17 35.21 3.20
N ASN A 133 1.50 34.09 3.48
CA ASN A 133 2.10 32.93 4.15
C ASN A 133 2.93 32.17 3.11
N THR A 134 4.24 32.14 3.31
CA THR A 134 5.14 31.34 2.46
C THR A 134 5.46 30.02 3.14
N LEU A 135 5.92 29.03 2.36
CA LEU A 135 6.41 27.76 2.89
C LEU A 135 7.46 27.95 3.98
N GLN A 136 8.39 28.90 3.82
CA GLN A 136 9.41 29.22 4.81
C GLN A 136 8.82 29.64 6.17
N LYS A 137 7.80 30.51 6.15
CA LYS A 137 7.18 31.02 7.38
C LYS A 137 6.37 29.94 8.09
N LEU A 138 5.61 29.16 7.31
CA LEU A 138 4.87 28.01 7.84
C LEU A 138 5.81 26.92 8.38
N TYR A 139 6.95 26.72 7.72
CA TYR A 139 8.01 25.85 8.22
C TYR A 139 8.52 26.32 9.59
N GLY A 140 8.77 27.62 9.76
CA GLY A 140 9.22 28.15 11.06
C GLY A 140 8.23 27.85 12.20
N LEU A 141 6.92 27.97 11.95
CA LEU A 141 5.90 27.60 12.93
C LEU A 141 5.90 26.08 13.19
N ALA A 142 5.93 25.26 12.13
CA ALA A 142 5.95 23.81 12.26
C ALA A 142 7.20 23.32 13.01
N GLU A 143 8.37 23.89 12.70
CA GLU A 143 9.64 23.63 13.37
C GLU A 143 9.57 24.00 14.86
N SER A 144 8.99 25.15 15.22
CA SER A 144 8.78 25.53 16.62
C SER A 144 7.86 24.55 17.36
N ILE A 145 6.78 24.07 16.73
CA ILE A 145 5.91 23.03 17.31
C ILE A 145 6.67 21.72 17.49
N PHE A 146 7.36 21.26 16.45
CA PHE A 146 8.01 19.95 16.45
C PHE A 146 9.30 19.87 17.28
N ASN A 147 9.89 21.02 17.63
CA ASN A 147 11.02 21.11 18.56
C ASN A 147 10.61 21.09 20.05
N LEU A 148 9.31 21.11 20.36
CA LEU A 148 8.83 20.94 21.72
C LEU A 148 9.16 19.53 22.25
N PRO A 149 9.17 19.31 23.58
CA PRO A 149 9.54 18.04 24.17
C PRO A 149 8.77 16.86 23.56
N ILE A 150 9.49 15.83 23.09
CA ILE A 150 8.90 14.70 22.36
C ILE A 150 7.85 13.94 23.19
N GLU A 151 8.01 13.88 24.50
CA GLU A 151 7.04 13.23 25.40
C GLU A 151 5.71 14.00 25.48
N LEU A 152 5.72 15.32 25.26
CA LEU A 152 4.49 16.10 25.11
C LEU A 152 3.85 15.85 23.74
N LEU A 153 4.65 15.87 22.66
CA LEU A 153 4.14 15.63 21.31
C LEU A 153 3.49 14.24 21.18
N LYS A 154 4.07 13.19 21.76
CA LYS A 154 3.50 11.83 21.76
C LYS A 154 2.15 11.74 22.49
N GLN A 155 1.94 12.56 23.51
CA GLN A 155 0.66 12.61 24.23
C GLN A 155 -0.42 13.30 23.38
N VAL A 156 -0.05 14.29 22.56
CA VAL A 156 -1.00 15.08 21.78
C VAL A 156 -1.28 14.45 20.41
N PHE A 157 -0.25 14.05 19.67
CA PHE A 157 -0.35 13.46 18.33
C PHE A 157 -0.57 11.94 18.38
N VAL A 158 -1.70 11.54 18.95
CA VAL A 158 -2.06 10.12 19.12
C VAL A 158 -2.44 9.43 17.80
N LYS A 159 -2.46 8.10 17.78
CA LYS A 159 -2.74 7.30 16.55
C LYS A 159 -4.17 6.75 16.49
N GLY A 160 -4.90 6.87 17.58
CA GLY A 160 -6.33 6.64 17.68
C GLY A 160 -6.85 7.44 18.86
N LEU A 161 -8.06 7.98 18.73
CA LEU A 161 -8.65 8.84 19.74
C LEU A 161 -10.03 8.30 20.12
N LYS A 162 -10.26 8.17 21.43
CA LYS A 162 -11.57 7.91 22.01
C LYS A 162 -11.88 8.99 23.02
N ILE A 163 -13.05 9.61 22.89
CA ILE A 163 -13.56 10.60 23.86
C ILE A 163 -14.94 10.13 24.26
N ASN A 164 -15.19 10.00 25.57
CA ASN A 164 -16.47 9.56 26.13
C ASN A 164 -16.98 8.25 25.48
N GLU A 165 -16.09 7.26 25.37
CA GLU A 165 -16.33 5.95 24.72
C GLU A 165 -16.58 5.98 23.20
N GLN A 166 -16.67 7.16 22.59
CA GLN A 166 -16.83 7.32 21.14
C GLN A 166 -15.47 7.35 20.44
N GLU A 167 -15.30 6.53 19.40
CA GLU A 167 -14.15 6.61 18.51
C GLU A 167 -14.23 7.84 17.62
N ILE A 168 -13.14 8.62 17.62
CA ILE A 168 -13.01 9.83 16.81
C ILE A 168 -12.20 9.49 15.57
N ALA A 169 -12.84 9.63 14.40
CA ALA A 169 -12.15 9.48 13.13
C ALA A 169 -11.24 10.69 12.89
N SER A 170 -10.00 10.41 12.48
CA SER A 170 -9.10 11.44 11.99
C SER A 170 -9.57 11.98 10.64
N ILE A 171 -9.36 13.28 10.40
CA ILE A 171 -9.66 13.94 9.13
C ILE A 171 -8.77 13.45 7.98
N HIS A 172 -7.54 13.02 8.29
CA HIS A 172 -6.63 12.37 7.34
C HIS A 172 -5.97 11.13 7.96
N SER A 173 -5.80 10.09 7.17
CA SER A 173 -5.11 8.84 7.55
C SER A 173 -3.65 9.05 7.97
N LEU A 174 -2.99 10.08 7.44
CA LEU A 174 -1.59 10.36 7.75
C LEU A 174 -1.39 10.79 9.21
N LEU A 175 -2.39 11.46 9.81
CA LEU A 175 -2.36 11.88 11.22
C LEU A 175 -2.27 10.66 12.17
N THR A 176 -2.84 9.53 11.74
CA THR A 176 -2.80 8.25 12.47
C THR A 176 -1.61 7.36 12.08
N CYS A 177 -0.71 7.83 11.21
CA CYS A 177 0.44 7.05 10.77
C CYS A 177 1.40 6.81 11.94
N THR A 178 1.66 5.54 12.26
CA THR A 178 2.52 5.13 13.39
C THR A 178 4.00 5.37 13.12
N GLN A 179 4.39 5.56 11.86
CA GLN A 179 5.77 5.80 11.44
C GLN A 179 6.22 7.26 11.64
N LEU A 180 5.30 8.17 11.97
CA LEU A 180 5.54 9.60 12.14
C LEU A 180 5.25 10.00 13.58
N ASP A 181 6.04 10.89 14.14
CA ASP A 181 5.85 11.34 15.53
C ASP A 181 4.76 12.39 15.64
N ALA A 182 4.71 13.33 14.69
CA ALA A 182 3.66 14.33 14.61
C ALA A 182 3.37 14.70 13.15
N VAL A 183 2.14 15.07 12.87
CA VAL A 183 1.70 15.57 11.57
C VAL A 183 0.69 16.68 11.83
N ILE A 184 0.89 17.82 11.17
CA ILE A 184 -0.09 18.91 11.08
C ILE A 184 -0.39 19.13 9.60
N TYR A 185 -1.62 19.55 9.28
CA TYR A 185 -2.02 19.81 7.90
C TYR A 185 -2.66 21.19 7.78
N LEU A 186 -2.56 21.78 6.60
CA LEU A 186 -3.14 23.06 6.23
C LEU A 186 -3.88 22.86 4.91
N THR A 187 -5.05 23.46 4.73
CA THR A 187 -5.82 23.35 3.48
C THR A 187 -6.15 24.72 2.90
N ASP A 188 -6.12 24.84 1.58
CA ASP A 188 -6.54 26.04 0.83
C ASP A 188 -7.92 25.84 0.14
N GLN A 189 -8.69 24.84 0.59
CA GLN A 189 -9.92 24.29 -0.01
C GLN A 189 -9.71 23.50 -1.31
N LYS A 190 -8.59 23.70 -2.01
CA LYS A 190 -8.26 22.97 -3.25
C LYS A 190 -7.18 21.91 -3.01
N HIS A 191 -6.31 22.16 -2.04
CA HIS A 191 -5.13 21.37 -1.77
C HIS A 191 -4.90 21.23 -0.28
N ASP A 192 -4.37 20.06 0.10
CA ASP A 192 -3.92 19.77 1.45
C ASP A 192 -2.39 19.76 1.47
N TYR A 193 -1.82 20.52 2.40
CA TYR A 193 -0.40 20.65 2.65
C TYR A 193 -0.10 19.98 3.99
N PHE A 194 0.74 18.94 3.97
CA PHE A 194 1.07 18.17 5.15
C PHE A 194 2.46 18.51 5.62
N PHE A 195 2.61 18.75 6.92
CA PHE A 195 3.87 18.98 7.59
C PHE A 195 4.05 17.85 8.59
N SER A 196 5.06 17.03 8.38
CA SER A 196 5.31 15.80 9.14
C SER A 196 6.64 15.85 9.86
N TYR A 197 6.72 15.17 10.99
CA TYR A 197 7.91 15.14 11.83
C TYR A 197 8.29 13.73 12.23
N ARG A 198 9.60 13.48 12.20
CA ARG A 198 10.23 12.30 12.79
C ARG A 198 11.35 12.73 13.71
N HIS A 199 11.18 12.46 15.00
CA HIS A 199 12.10 12.84 16.07
C HIS A 199 13.43 12.11 15.98
N GLN A 200 13.41 10.82 15.67
CA GLN A 200 14.61 9.97 15.64
C GLN A 200 15.73 10.54 14.76
N ASN A 201 15.37 11.10 13.60
CA ASN A 201 16.31 11.67 12.64
C ASN A 201 16.24 13.20 12.59
N GLN A 202 15.44 13.84 13.46
CA GLN A 202 15.19 15.28 13.47
C GLN A 202 14.78 15.83 12.09
N THR A 203 13.89 15.11 11.41
CA THR A 203 13.46 15.48 10.05
C THR A 203 12.05 16.07 10.04
N LEU A 204 11.90 17.18 9.33
CA LEU A 204 10.62 17.82 9.02
C LEU A 204 10.36 17.71 7.52
N GLY A 205 9.20 17.17 7.16
CA GLY A 205 8.74 17.00 5.80
C GLY A 205 7.57 17.90 5.44
N ILE A 206 7.54 18.45 4.22
CA ILE A 206 6.42 19.21 3.67
C ILE A 206 5.96 18.56 2.37
N PHE A 207 4.67 18.24 2.30
CA PHE A 207 4.09 17.49 1.21
C PHE A 207 2.81 18.12 0.65
N LEU A 208 2.79 18.33 -0.66
CA LEU A 208 1.62 18.61 -1.48
C LEU A 208 1.63 17.64 -2.66
N LEU A 209 0.58 16.82 -2.78
CA LEU A 209 0.40 15.89 -3.90
C LEU A 209 -0.80 16.31 -4.73
N LEU A 210 -0.69 16.24 -6.06
CA LEU A 210 -1.68 16.81 -6.98
C LEU A 210 -2.83 15.86 -7.32
N ASP A 211 -2.74 14.59 -6.93
CA ASP A 211 -3.80 13.62 -7.14
C ASP A 211 -4.35 13.08 -5.81
N GLN A 212 -5.57 12.56 -5.90
CA GLN A 212 -6.30 11.93 -4.79
C GLN A 212 -6.01 10.42 -4.70
N LEU A 213 -5.02 9.90 -5.45
CA LEU A 213 -4.55 8.54 -5.22
C LEU A 213 -3.92 8.56 -3.83
N HIS A 214 -4.31 7.61 -2.97
CA HIS A 214 -3.90 7.43 -1.57
C HIS A 214 -2.38 7.21 -1.39
N ARG A 215 -1.56 8.12 -1.91
CA ARG A 215 -0.10 8.02 -2.03
C ARG A 215 0.57 8.57 -0.77
N ILE A 216 -0.07 9.51 -0.08
CA ILE A 216 0.57 10.25 1.00
C ILE A 216 0.93 9.38 2.21
N ASP A 217 0.04 8.45 2.57
CA ASP A 217 0.22 7.52 3.69
C ASP A 217 1.45 6.62 3.54
N HIS A 218 1.88 6.38 2.30
CA HIS A 218 3.05 5.58 1.99
C HIS A 218 4.28 6.43 1.64
N LEU A 219 4.09 7.56 0.96
CA LEU A 219 5.18 8.44 0.55
C LEU A 219 5.84 9.09 1.75
N VAL A 220 5.04 9.68 2.65
CA VAL A 220 5.58 10.51 3.73
C VAL A 220 6.49 9.70 4.65
N PRO A 221 6.08 8.52 5.17
CA PRO A 221 6.99 7.66 5.90
C PRO A 221 8.24 7.33 5.10
N TYR A 222 8.11 6.89 3.84
CA TYR A 222 9.25 6.54 3.01
C TYR A 222 10.32 7.63 2.98
N TYR A 223 9.92 8.87 2.72
CA TYR A 223 10.82 10.02 2.60
C TYR A 223 11.49 10.42 3.93
N HIS A 224 10.91 10.07 5.09
CA HIS A 224 11.56 10.26 6.39
C HIS A 224 12.63 9.21 6.70
N PHE A 225 12.54 8.02 6.10
CA PHE A 225 13.48 6.91 6.35
C PHE A 225 14.51 6.70 5.24
N PHE A 226 14.16 7.05 4.00
CA PHE A 226 14.94 6.71 2.82
C PHE A 226 15.16 7.92 1.92
N GLN A 227 16.33 7.95 1.30
CA GLN A 227 16.65 8.95 0.29
C GLN A 227 15.91 8.64 -1.02
N GLN A 228 15.53 9.71 -1.73
CA GLN A 228 15.00 9.57 -3.06
C GLN A 228 16.07 9.03 -4.00
N GLY A 229 15.70 8.04 -4.81
CA GLY A 229 16.60 7.46 -5.79
C GLY A 229 16.06 6.14 -6.31
N LEU A 230 16.72 5.64 -7.35
CA LEU A 230 16.48 4.30 -7.84
C LEU A 230 16.97 3.29 -6.80
N LEU A 231 16.07 2.42 -6.33
CA LEU A 231 16.42 1.38 -5.38
C LEU A 231 17.36 0.36 -6.02
N GLN A 232 18.28 -0.18 -5.21
CA GLN A 232 19.11 -1.30 -5.63
C GLN A 232 18.24 -2.50 -5.98
N THR A 233 18.49 -3.07 -7.15
CA THR A 233 17.74 -4.19 -7.70
C THR A 233 18.28 -5.53 -7.20
N LYS A 234 17.38 -6.49 -6.97
CA LYS A 234 17.77 -7.91 -6.84
C LYS A 234 18.07 -8.43 -8.24
N GLN A 235 19.17 -9.14 -8.45
CA GLN A 235 19.57 -9.58 -9.79
C GLN A 235 19.68 -11.09 -9.87
N LEU A 236 19.04 -11.67 -10.88
CA LEU A 236 19.12 -13.09 -11.23
C LEU A 236 19.67 -13.25 -12.64
N GLN A 237 20.51 -14.28 -12.81
CA GLN A 237 20.96 -14.72 -14.11
C GLN A 237 20.11 -15.90 -14.56
N ALA A 238 19.33 -15.71 -15.61
CA ALA A 238 18.57 -16.78 -16.24
C ALA A 238 19.53 -17.74 -16.97
N LYS A 239 19.38 -19.04 -16.71
CA LYS A 239 20.15 -20.09 -17.41
C LYS A 239 19.51 -20.44 -18.76
N THR A 240 18.20 -20.31 -18.85
CA THR A 240 17.41 -20.44 -20.08
C THR A 240 16.75 -19.11 -20.43
N GLU A 241 16.06 -19.04 -21.56
CA GLU A 241 15.26 -17.88 -21.95
C GLU A 241 13.87 -17.84 -21.30
N TRP A 242 13.51 -18.88 -20.54
CA TRP A 242 12.15 -19.10 -20.06
C TRP A 242 11.96 -18.65 -18.61
N ILE A 243 10.92 -17.84 -18.42
CA ILE A 243 10.42 -17.44 -17.11
C ILE A 243 8.95 -17.85 -17.05
N ASN A 244 8.59 -18.68 -16.08
CA ASN A 244 7.24 -19.17 -15.89
C ASN A 244 6.59 -18.43 -14.72
N ILE A 245 5.37 -17.94 -14.87
CA ILE A 245 4.61 -17.22 -13.83
C ILE A 245 3.30 -17.96 -13.61
N LEU A 246 3.16 -18.53 -12.42
CA LEU A 246 1.96 -19.20 -11.97
C LEU A 246 1.00 -18.21 -11.29
N GLY A 247 -0.30 -18.47 -11.41
CA GLY A 247 -1.34 -17.76 -10.69
C GLY A 247 -1.27 -17.91 -9.16
N ASP A 248 -2.35 -17.49 -8.50
CA ASP A 248 -2.46 -17.48 -7.03
C ASP A 248 -2.14 -18.86 -6.45
N THR A 249 -1.23 -18.93 -5.47
CA THR A 249 -0.67 -20.19 -4.97
C THR A 249 -0.77 -20.28 -3.44
N TYR A 250 -1.46 -21.31 -2.96
CA TYR A 250 -1.57 -21.69 -1.56
C TYR A 250 -1.94 -23.19 -1.42
N LEU A 251 -1.17 -23.95 -0.64
CA LEU A 251 -1.33 -25.41 -0.51
C LEU A 251 -2.51 -25.84 0.38
N GLY A 252 -3.14 -24.89 1.10
CA GLY A 252 -4.51 -25.03 1.56
C GLY A 252 -4.69 -25.49 3.01
N GLU A 253 -3.67 -25.38 3.86
CA GLU A 253 -3.69 -25.86 5.25
C GLU A 253 -4.91 -25.34 6.03
N PHE A 254 -5.20 -24.04 5.94
CA PHE A 254 -6.36 -23.38 6.55
C PHE A 254 -7.69 -24.00 6.09
N TYR A 255 -7.83 -24.25 4.79
CA TYR A 255 -9.04 -24.88 4.25
C TYR A 255 -9.12 -26.35 4.63
N THR A 256 -7.98 -27.03 4.68
CA THR A 256 -7.85 -28.44 5.05
C THR A 256 -8.27 -28.66 6.48
N GLU A 257 -7.80 -27.85 7.44
CA GLU A 257 -8.24 -27.94 8.83
C GLU A 257 -9.76 -27.69 8.96
N LYS A 258 -10.31 -26.71 8.23
CA LYS A 258 -11.76 -26.48 8.19
C LYS A 258 -12.54 -27.66 7.62
N ARG A 259 -12.03 -28.33 6.59
CA ARG A 259 -12.65 -29.52 5.98
C ARG A 259 -12.57 -30.73 6.90
N LYS A 260 -11.39 -31.00 7.45
CA LYS A 260 -11.13 -32.06 8.44
C LYS A 260 -12.04 -31.97 9.67
N ASN A 261 -12.24 -30.77 10.22
CA ASN A 261 -13.16 -30.54 11.35
C ASN A 261 -14.63 -30.84 11.03
N LYS A 262 -14.99 -30.91 9.74
CA LYS A 262 -16.32 -31.29 9.25
C LYS A 262 -16.39 -32.75 8.78
N GLY A 263 -15.32 -33.53 8.97
CA GLY A 263 -15.22 -34.89 8.42
C GLY A 263 -15.16 -34.91 6.88
N ILE A 264 -14.77 -33.81 6.25
CA ILE A 264 -14.60 -33.70 4.81
C ILE A 264 -13.14 -33.97 4.49
N ASP A 265 -12.93 -35.00 3.70
CA ASP A 265 -11.63 -35.39 3.20
C ASP A 265 -11.23 -34.56 1.96
N ASP A 266 -9.92 -34.35 1.76
CA ASP A 266 -9.35 -33.60 0.63
C ASP A 266 -8.00 -34.13 0.17
N ALA A 267 -7.45 -33.49 -0.86
CA ALA A 267 -6.18 -33.89 -1.46
C ALA A 267 -4.97 -33.76 -0.52
N LEU A 268 -4.90 -32.69 0.29
CA LEU A 268 -3.77 -32.49 1.18
C LEU A 268 -3.74 -33.56 2.27
N GLN A 269 -4.92 -33.97 2.77
CA GLN A 269 -5.07 -35.08 3.72
C GLN A 269 -4.65 -36.43 3.11
N ARG A 270 -5.07 -36.74 1.87
CA ARG A 270 -4.82 -38.05 1.24
C ARG A 270 -3.44 -38.22 0.65
N TYR A 271 -2.94 -37.18 -0.02
CA TYR A 271 -1.81 -37.27 -0.94
C TYR A 271 -0.68 -36.32 -0.56
N GLY A 272 -0.88 -35.45 0.44
CA GLY A 272 0.11 -34.49 0.87
C GLY A 272 0.35 -33.36 -0.15
N TYR A 273 1.44 -32.63 0.07
CA TYR A 273 1.74 -31.38 -0.64
C TYR A 273 2.06 -31.56 -2.13
N SER A 274 2.48 -32.77 -2.55
CA SER A 274 2.90 -33.02 -3.94
C SER A 274 1.76 -33.11 -4.96
N HIS A 275 0.55 -33.40 -4.49
CA HIS A 275 -0.58 -33.74 -5.37
C HIS A 275 -0.96 -32.61 -6.32
N SER A 276 -1.03 -31.39 -5.83
CA SER A 276 -1.62 -30.27 -6.57
C SER A 276 -0.79 -29.79 -7.74
N PHE A 277 0.53 -29.98 -7.71
CA PHE A 277 1.41 -29.58 -8.80
C PHE A 277 1.56 -30.64 -9.91
N GLU A 278 1.17 -31.89 -9.65
CA GLU A 278 1.60 -33.03 -10.46
C GLU A 278 1.21 -32.92 -11.95
N ALA A 279 -0.01 -32.45 -12.24
CA ALA A 279 -0.52 -32.32 -13.61
C ALA A 279 -0.05 -31.04 -14.34
N ILE A 280 0.67 -30.14 -13.66
CA ILE A 280 1.23 -28.92 -14.25
C ILE A 280 2.76 -28.80 -14.05
N LYS A 281 3.41 -29.77 -13.41
CA LYS A 281 4.85 -29.70 -13.12
C LYS A 281 5.73 -29.56 -14.37
N GLN A 282 5.24 -30.00 -15.53
CA GLN A 282 5.93 -29.90 -16.81
C GLN A 282 6.22 -28.46 -17.26
N PHE A 283 5.52 -27.47 -16.69
CA PHE A 283 5.82 -26.06 -16.94
C PHE A 283 7.09 -25.58 -16.25
N PHE A 284 7.53 -26.25 -15.18
CA PHE A 284 8.57 -25.73 -14.28
C PHE A 284 9.89 -26.47 -14.50
N GLY A 285 10.67 -26.01 -15.49
CA GLY A 285 12.01 -26.54 -15.74
C GLY A 285 12.97 -26.21 -14.60
N SER A 286 13.93 -27.10 -14.33
CA SER A 286 14.91 -26.92 -13.24
C SER A 286 15.90 -25.76 -13.46
N ASP A 287 16.11 -25.36 -14.71
CA ASP A 287 16.96 -24.23 -15.09
C ASP A 287 16.17 -22.97 -15.47
N ASP A 288 14.84 -23.05 -15.48
CA ASP A 288 13.95 -21.92 -15.71
C ASP A 288 13.80 -21.09 -14.41
N ILE A 289 13.37 -19.84 -14.56
CA ILE A 289 12.91 -19.05 -13.42
C ILE A 289 11.42 -19.28 -13.27
N ASN A 290 11.00 -19.85 -12.15
CA ASN A 290 9.62 -20.27 -11.90
C ASN A 290 9.05 -19.45 -10.74
N ILE A 291 8.20 -18.50 -11.11
CA ILE A 291 7.59 -17.49 -10.26
C ILE A 291 6.18 -17.93 -9.84
N ALA A 292 5.84 -17.83 -8.57
CA ALA A 292 4.47 -17.99 -8.08
C ALA A 292 4.04 -16.83 -7.15
N ASN A 293 2.76 -16.47 -7.14
CA ASN A 293 2.18 -15.59 -6.12
C ASN A 293 1.84 -16.41 -4.87
N LEU A 294 2.66 -16.35 -3.82
CA LEU A 294 2.40 -17.09 -2.58
C LEU A 294 1.42 -16.29 -1.71
N GLU A 295 0.17 -16.74 -1.65
CA GLU A 295 -0.90 -16.13 -0.85
C GLU A 295 -1.05 -16.77 0.52
N ALA A 296 0.07 -16.88 1.23
CA ALA A 296 0.10 -17.31 2.61
C ALA A 296 1.34 -16.75 3.30
N VAL A 297 1.30 -16.77 4.64
CA VAL A 297 2.45 -16.48 5.48
C VAL A 297 2.84 -17.74 6.25
N PHE A 298 4.15 -17.99 6.41
CA PHE A 298 4.62 -19.01 7.32
C PHE A 298 4.37 -18.55 8.75
N ASN A 299 3.38 -19.16 9.41
CA ASN A 299 2.94 -18.72 10.71
C ASN A 299 3.74 -19.39 11.84
N LEU A 300 4.24 -18.56 12.77
CA LEU A 300 4.90 -19.03 13.99
C LEU A 300 3.88 -19.49 15.04
N GLU A 301 2.73 -18.81 15.07
CA GLU A 301 1.65 -19.03 16.03
C GLU A 301 0.51 -19.81 15.38
N GLU A 302 -0.20 -20.63 16.17
CA GLU A 302 -1.40 -21.34 15.70
C GLU A 302 -2.57 -20.38 15.48
N ASN A 303 -2.70 -19.36 16.34
CA ASN A 303 -3.79 -18.40 16.28
C ASN A 303 -3.32 -17.06 15.71
N SER A 304 -4.09 -16.54 14.76
CA SER A 304 -3.84 -15.23 14.15
C SER A 304 -4.41 -14.09 15.00
N ILE A 305 -3.69 -12.97 15.04
CA ILE A 305 -4.15 -11.67 15.60
C ILE A 305 -5.37 -11.08 14.85
N LEU A 306 -5.71 -11.64 13.69
CA LEU A 306 -6.85 -11.24 12.87
C LEU A 306 -8.04 -12.19 13.02
N ALA A 307 -7.97 -13.18 13.91
CA ALA A 307 -9.09 -14.07 14.21
C ALA A 307 -10.33 -13.24 14.61
N GLY A 308 -11.47 -13.51 13.94
CA GLY A 308 -12.71 -12.76 14.13
C GLY A 308 -12.75 -11.37 13.48
N ARG A 309 -11.64 -10.92 12.86
CA ARG A 309 -11.53 -9.63 12.16
C ARG A 309 -11.42 -9.77 10.65
N LYS A 310 -10.86 -10.88 10.17
CA LYS A 310 -10.70 -11.21 8.74
C LYS A 310 -11.26 -12.61 8.45
N ASP A 311 -12.02 -12.76 7.37
CA ASP A 311 -12.71 -14.02 7.01
C ASP A 311 -11.77 -15.16 6.62
N TYR A 312 -10.69 -14.82 5.92
CA TYR A 312 -9.70 -15.75 5.37
C TYR A 312 -8.30 -15.40 5.89
N ILE A 313 -7.74 -16.31 6.68
CA ILE A 313 -6.45 -16.16 7.35
C ILE A 313 -5.58 -17.33 6.91
N LEU A 314 -4.65 -17.09 5.99
CA LEU A 314 -3.94 -18.15 5.26
C LEU A 314 -2.54 -18.32 5.86
N GLY A 315 -2.44 -19.28 6.78
CA GLY A 315 -1.18 -19.77 7.33
C GLY A 315 -0.68 -20.97 6.56
N ALA A 316 0.63 -21.06 6.36
CA ALA A 316 1.28 -22.17 5.68
C ALA A 316 2.44 -22.73 6.53
N LYS A 317 2.74 -24.02 6.35
CA LYS A 317 3.89 -24.63 7.01
C LYS A 317 5.14 -24.49 6.16
N ALA A 318 6.15 -23.81 6.71
CA ALA A 318 7.40 -23.50 5.99
C ALA A 318 8.08 -24.76 5.44
N GLN A 319 8.34 -25.76 6.29
CA GLN A 319 9.12 -26.92 5.89
C GLN A 319 8.48 -27.69 4.73
N GLU A 320 7.20 -28.02 4.83
CA GLU A 320 6.49 -28.80 3.82
C GLU A 320 6.26 -28.00 2.53
N THR A 321 5.89 -26.72 2.65
CA THR A 321 5.69 -25.84 1.49
C THR A 321 7.00 -25.67 0.70
N LEU A 322 8.11 -25.40 1.39
CA LEU A 322 9.42 -25.20 0.76
C LEU A 322 9.97 -26.50 0.17
N ALA A 323 9.72 -27.65 0.80
CA ALA A 323 10.09 -28.95 0.24
C ALA A 323 9.37 -29.20 -1.08
N GLU A 324 8.07 -28.87 -1.15
CA GLU A 324 7.30 -29.00 -2.38
C GLU A 324 7.77 -28.02 -3.46
N PHE A 325 7.97 -26.74 -3.12
CA PHE A 325 8.45 -25.74 -4.07
C PHE A 325 9.79 -26.16 -4.70
N LYS A 326 10.72 -26.68 -3.89
CA LYS A 326 11.98 -27.23 -4.40
C LYS A 326 11.79 -28.44 -5.31
N ARG A 327 10.87 -29.35 -4.95
CA ARG A 327 10.57 -30.56 -5.76
C ARG A 327 10.09 -30.19 -7.16
N VAL A 328 9.29 -29.13 -7.28
CA VAL A 328 8.71 -28.68 -8.56
C VAL A 328 9.45 -27.49 -9.16
N HIS A 329 10.63 -27.16 -8.63
CA HIS A 329 11.50 -26.10 -9.12
C HIS A 329 10.92 -24.67 -9.07
N LEU A 330 9.91 -24.42 -8.23
CA LEU A 330 9.51 -23.06 -7.87
C LEU A 330 10.63 -22.41 -7.07
N ASN A 331 11.19 -21.33 -7.62
CA ASN A 331 12.43 -20.72 -7.13
C ASN A 331 12.34 -19.20 -6.96
N THR A 332 11.21 -18.59 -7.30
CA THR A 332 10.97 -17.15 -7.08
C THR A 332 9.51 -16.92 -6.66
N LEU A 333 9.27 -15.99 -5.74
CA LEU A 333 7.92 -15.68 -5.25
C LEU A 333 7.58 -14.19 -5.36
N CYS A 334 6.34 -13.92 -5.79
CA CYS A 334 5.69 -12.64 -5.55
C CYS A 334 4.93 -12.72 -4.22
N LEU A 335 5.17 -11.75 -3.35
CA LEU A 335 4.63 -11.73 -1.99
C LEU A 335 3.72 -10.52 -1.71
N ALA A 336 3.62 -9.56 -2.64
CA ALA A 336 2.76 -8.39 -2.45
C ALA A 336 1.29 -8.75 -2.63
N ASN A 337 0.67 -9.30 -1.58
CA ASN A 337 -0.74 -9.68 -1.55
C ASN A 337 -1.36 -9.43 -0.17
N ASN A 338 -2.64 -9.77 -0.05
CA ASN A 338 -3.49 -9.56 1.12
C ASN A 338 -3.37 -10.66 2.20
N HIS A 339 -2.34 -11.52 2.18
CA HIS A 339 -2.22 -12.64 3.11
C HIS A 339 -0.88 -12.69 3.88
N LEU A 340 0.13 -11.92 3.45
CA LEU A 340 1.47 -12.02 4.02
C LEU A 340 1.61 -11.52 5.48
N LYS A 341 0.65 -10.73 5.99
CA LYS A 341 0.60 -10.30 7.41
C LYS A 341 -0.58 -10.91 8.18
N ASP A 342 -1.15 -12.01 7.69
CA ASP A 342 -2.25 -12.69 8.38
C ASP A 342 -1.90 -13.15 9.80
N TYR A 343 -0.63 -13.41 10.08
CA TYR A 343 -0.11 -13.76 11.42
C TYR A 343 0.86 -12.71 11.96
N GLY A 344 0.69 -11.45 11.54
CA GLY A 344 1.45 -10.30 12.01
C GLY A 344 2.89 -10.23 11.49
N GLU A 345 3.60 -9.20 11.97
CA GLU A 345 4.95 -8.84 11.49
C GLU A 345 5.99 -9.94 11.73
N ALA A 346 5.93 -10.61 12.88
CA ALA A 346 6.89 -11.66 13.23
C ALA A 346 6.84 -12.85 12.25
N SER A 347 5.64 -13.28 11.87
CA SER A 347 5.45 -14.37 10.90
C SER A 347 5.87 -13.95 9.49
N LEU A 348 5.66 -12.70 9.10
CA LEU A 348 6.18 -12.16 7.84
C LEU A 348 7.72 -12.22 7.84
N LYS A 349 8.39 -11.70 8.87
CA LYS A 349 9.85 -11.72 8.98
C LYS A 349 10.39 -13.16 8.97
N TYR A 350 9.73 -14.06 9.69
CA TYR A 350 10.03 -15.49 9.65
C TYR A 350 9.90 -16.06 8.23
N THR A 351 8.84 -15.71 7.50
CA THR A 351 8.64 -16.12 6.11
C THR A 351 9.80 -15.69 5.22
N LEU A 352 10.20 -14.42 5.29
CA LEU A 352 11.34 -13.90 4.51
C LEU A 352 12.63 -14.66 4.84
N GLY A 353 12.92 -14.87 6.12
CA GLY A 353 14.10 -15.62 6.55
C GLY A 353 14.10 -17.09 6.11
N GLN A 354 12.94 -17.77 6.12
CA GLN A 354 12.83 -19.14 5.61
C GLN A 354 13.04 -19.23 4.10
N LEU A 355 12.59 -18.24 3.33
CA LEU A 355 12.82 -18.17 1.89
C LEU A 355 14.30 -17.96 1.56
N GLU A 356 14.98 -17.07 2.30
CA GLU A 356 16.43 -16.86 2.18
C GLU A 356 17.21 -18.14 2.50
N LEU A 357 16.90 -18.81 3.62
CA LEU A 357 17.51 -20.10 3.98
C LEU A 357 17.23 -21.21 2.95
N ALA A 358 16.08 -21.15 2.28
CA ALA A 358 15.72 -22.10 1.25
C ALA A 358 16.37 -21.80 -0.11
N ASN A 359 17.01 -20.64 -0.29
CA ASN A 359 17.45 -20.10 -1.58
C ASN A 359 16.28 -19.96 -2.57
N ILE A 360 15.14 -19.43 -2.12
CA ILE A 360 14.01 -19.05 -2.97
C ILE A 360 13.95 -17.53 -3.00
N ASP A 361 14.08 -16.95 -4.19
CA ASP A 361 14.02 -15.52 -4.39
C ASP A 361 12.62 -14.97 -4.13
N PHE A 362 12.52 -13.69 -3.78
CA PHE A 362 11.22 -13.04 -3.59
C PHE A 362 11.25 -11.54 -3.87
N ILE A 363 10.08 -11.00 -4.22
CA ILE A 363 9.80 -9.58 -4.34
C ILE A 363 8.42 -9.22 -3.79
N GLY A 364 8.19 -7.92 -3.57
CA GLY A 364 6.89 -7.40 -3.15
C GLY A 364 6.65 -7.42 -1.64
N ALA A 365 7.64 -7.83 -0.84
CA ALA A 365 7.61 -7.75 0.61
C ALA A 365 9.03 -7.57 1.17
N GLY A 366 9.11 -7.02 2.38
CA GLY A 366 10.39 -6.76 3.03
C GLY A 366 10.23 -6.42 4.51
N GLU A 367 11.36 -6.41 5.21
CA GLU A 367 11.47 -5.97 6.60
C GLU A 367 11.25 -4.46 6.78
N ASN A 368 11.30 -3.72 5.68
CA ASN A 368 11.01 -2.29 5.60
C ASN A 368 10.45 -1.93 4.22
N GLN A 369 10.00 -0.68 4.07
CA GLN A 369 9.36 -0.20 2.84
C GLN A 369 10.30 -0.19 1.64
N GLN A 370 11.59 0.10 1.84
CA GLN A 370 12.58 0.06 0.77
C GLN A 370 12.73 -1.36 0.21
N GLN A 371 12.98 -2.36 1.05
CA GLN A 371 13.13 -3.75 0.63
C GLN A 371 11.85 -4.26 -0.05
N ALA A 372 10.67 -3.92 0.49
CA ALA A 372 9.40 -4.34 -0.10
C ALA A 372 9.23 -3.87 -1.55
N HIS A 373 9.66 -2.63 -1.87
CA HIS A 373 9.55 -2.04 -3.20
C HIS A 373 10.77 -2.29 -4.11
N GLN A 374 11.74 -3.13 -3.70
CA GLN A 374 12.83 -3.54 -4.58
C GLN A 374 12.28 -4.33 -5.78
N CYS A 375 12.76 -4.01 -6.98
CA CYS A 375 12.46 -4.79 -8.17
C CYS A 375 13.48 -5.92 -8.38
N LEU A 376 13.05 -6.93 -9.15
CA LEU A 376 13.86 -8.05 -9.59
C LEU A 376 14.31 -7.84 -11.03
N GLU A 377 15.60 -7.86 -11.30
CA GLU A 377 16.17 -7.95 -12.63
C GLU A 377 16.49 -9.40 -12.97
N ILE A 378 15.97 -9.87 -14.10
CA ILE A 378 16.31 -11.15 -14.69
C ILE A 378 17.09 -10.88 -15.97
N LYS A 379 18.35 -11.29 -16.00
CA LYS A 379 19.24 -11.12 -17.16
C LYS A 379 19.50 -12.46 -17.84
N ASN A 380 19.46 -12.50 -19.16
CA ASN A 380 19.95 -13.66 -19.91
C ASN A 380 21.42 -13.50 -20.32
N ASN A 381 22.00 -14.54 -20.91
CA ASN A 381 23.40 -14.55 -21.36
C ASN A 381 23.67 -13.57 -22.53
N GLN A 382 22.62 -13.05 -23.17
CA GLN A 382 22.71 -12.06 -24.26
C GLN A 382 22.66 -10.62 -23.73
N GLY A 383 22.54 -10.43 -22.42
CA GLY A 383 22.46 -9.11 -21.78
C GLY A 383 21.08 -8.46 -21.85
N GLN A 384 20.04 -9.18 -22.31
CA GLN A 384 18.66 -8.70 -22.21
C GLN A 384 18.19 -8.81 -20.77
N CYS A 385 17.40 -7.82 -20.33
CA CYS A 385 16.94 -7.71 -18.95
C CYS A 385 15.43 -7.51 -18.89
N LEU A 386 14.77 -8.29 -18.04
CA LEU A 386 13.40 -8.05 -17.58
C LEU A 386 13.44 -7.58 -16.13
N ALA A 387 12.91 -6.39 -15.87
CA ALA A 387 12.66 -5.89 -14.53
C ALA A 387 11.24 -6.21 -14.10
N ILE A 388 11.06 -6.78 -12.92
CA ILE A 388 9.76 -7.14 -12.37
C ILE A 388 9.51 -6.33 -11.10
N PHE A 389 8.44 -5.54 -11.11
CA PHE A 389 7.89 -4.88 -9.94
C PHE A 389 6.66 -5.65 -9.46
N ASN A 390 6.50 -5.82 -8.14
CA ASN A 390 5.33 -6.47 -7.56
C ASN A 390 4.67 -5.57 -6.51
N GLY A 391 3.35 -5.47 -6.54
CA GLY A 391 2.61 -4.63 -5.60
C GLY A 391 1.17 -5.08 -5.38
N TYR A 392 0.68 -4.84 -4.16
CA TYR A 392 -0.72 -5.00 -3.77
C TYR A 392 -1.44 -3.66 -3.92
N TRP A 393 -2.63 -3.62 -4.53
CA TRP A 393 -3.39 -2.36 -4.58
C TRP A 393 -3.80 -1.87 -3.19
N HIS A 394 -4.00 -0.57 -3.04
CA HIS A 394 -4.37 0.01 -1.75
C HIS A 394 -5.80 -0.38 -1.32
N ARG A 395 -5.94 -0.92 -0.11
CA ARG A 395 -7.21 -1.22 0.55
C ARG A 395 -7.23 -0.58 1.94
N ARG A 396 -8.30 0.17 2.23
CA ARG A 396 -8.48 0.84 3.53
C ARG A 396 -8.37 -0.13 4.71
N ALA A 397 -8.98 -1.32 4.63
CA ALA A 397 -8.88 -2.32 5.69
C ALA A 397 -7.45 -2.86 5.86
N ALA A 398 -6.73 -3.10 4.75
CA ALA A 398 -5.34 -3.55 4.79
C ALA A 398 -4.41 -2.50 5.42
N TYR A 399 -4.67 -1.21 5.17
CA TYR A 399 -3.92 -0.11 5.79
C TYR A 399 -4.31 0.10 7.26
N GLN A 400 -5.59 0.36 7.56
CA GLN A 400 -6.03 0.84 8.88
C GLN A 400 -6.30 -0.29 9.88
N ALA A 401 -6.85 -1.42 9.41
CA ALA A 401 -7.30 -2.49 10.31
C ALA A 401 -6.23 -3.58 10.49
N TYR A 402 -5.51 -3.93 9.42
CA TYR A 402 -4.64 -5.10 9.41
C TYR A 402 -3.15 -4.77 9.37
N ASP A 403 -2.77 -3.52 9.06
CA ASP A 403 -1.38 -3.06 8.96
C ASP A 403 -0.54 -3.89 7.96
N PHE A 404 -1.00 -4.08 6.74
CA PHE A 404 -0.34 -5.01 5.80
C PHE A 404 0.83 -4.40 5.03
N TYR A 405 0.78 -3.11 4.75
CA TYR A 405 1.75 -2.47 3.90
C TYR A 405 3.05 -2.16 4.64
N ALA A 406 4.17 -2.28 3.94
CA ALA A 406 5.44 -1.79 4.46
C ALA A 406 5.42 -0.25 4.43
N LEU A 407 5.72 0.36 5.58
CA LEU A 407 5.72 1.81 5.79
C LEU A 407 6.96 2.18 6.60
N GLY A 408 7.81 3.06 6.08
CA GLY A 408 9.08 3.40 6.72
C GLY A 408 9.90 2.15 7.05
N ASN A 409 10.20 1.95 8.33
CA ASN A 409 10.97 0.81 8.83
C ASN A 409 10.11 -0.39 9.24
N SER A 410 8.78 -0.33 9.09
CA SER A 410 7.90 -1.47 9.37
C SER A 410 7.87 -2.46 8.21
N ALA A 411 7.88 -3.74 8.57
CA ALA A 411 7.81 -4.82 7.61
C ALA A 411 6.39 -5.01 7.07
N GLY A 412 6.29 -5.42 5.82
CA GLY A 412 5.02 -5.55 5.11
C GLY A 412 5.17 -5.77 3.62
N VAL A 413 4.06 -5.62 2.91
CA VAL A 413 4.00 -5.75 1.46
C VAL A 413 4.12 -4.42 0.73
N ALA A 414 4.66 -4.46 -0.49
CA ALA A 414 4.66 -3.33 -1.40
C ALA A 414 3.26 -2.96 -1.85
N CYS A 415 3.02 -1.67 -2.08
CA CYS A 415 1.73 -1.17 -2.53
C CYS A 415 1.85 -0.61 -3.96
N LEU A 416 0.81 -0.79 -4.78
CA LEU A 416 0.68 -0.12 -6.09
C LEU A 416 0.34 1.36 -5.87
N ASN A 417 1.34 2.14 -5.49
CA ASN A 417 1.21 3.55 -5.12
C ASN A 417 2.35 4.39 -5.74
N ALA A 418 2.45 5.66 -5.32
CA ALA A 418 3.50 6.57 -5.77
C ALA A 418 4.92 6.01 -5.63
N ILE A 419 5.24 5.28 -4.57
CA ILE A 419 6.60 4.75 -4.38
C ILE A 419 6.92 3.80 -5.52
N LEU A 420 6.06 2.82 -5.79
CA LEU A 420 6.26 1.91 -6.91
C LEU A 420 6.29 2.65 -8.25
N PHE A 421 5.43 3.65 -8.43
CA PHE A 421 5.39 4.44 -9.68
C PHE A 421 6.67 5.25 -9.89
N GLU A 422 7.17 5.92 -8.85
CA GLU A 422 8.42 6.66 -8.90
C GLU A 422 9.59 5.72 -9.17
N GLN A 423 9.64 4.56 -8.50
CA GLN A 423 10.69 3.57 -8.76
C GLN A 423 10.65 3.05 -10.21
N LEU A 424 9.47 2.79 -10.75
CA LEU A 424 9.32 2.37 -12.14
C LEU A 424 9.77 3.48 -13.11
N MET A 425 9.35 4.73 -12.89
CA MET A 425 9.76 5.87 -13.71
C MET A 425 11.27 6.09 -13.68
N GLN A 426 11.87 6.09 -12.49
CA GLN A 426 13.33 6.22 -12.33
C GLN A 426 14.07 5.06 -13.00
N TYR A 427 13.56 3.84 -12.87
CA TYR A 427 14.14 2.66 -13.52
C TYR A 427 14.07 2.79 -15.04
N ARG A 428 12.93 3.18 -15.61
CA ARG A 428 12.77 3.40 -17.05
C ARG A 428 13.72 4.47 -17.57
N LEU A 429 13.90 5.57 -16.83
CA LEU A 429 14.84 6.63 -17.19
C LEU A 429 16.30 6.14 -17.18
N ALA A 430 16.68 5.35 -16.17
CA ALA A 430 18.02 4.79 -16.05
C ALA A 430 18.29 3.65 -17.05
N HIS A 431 17.26 2.89 -17.41
CA HIS A 431 17.35 1.67 -18.22
C HIS A 431 16.35 1.68 -19.39
N PRO A 432 16.54 2.54 -20.40
CA PRO A 432 15.57 2.75 -21.48
C PRO A 432 15.31 1.50 -22.32
N THR A 433 16.26 0.56 -22.39
CA THR A 433 16.18 -0.65 -23.22
C THR A 433 15.68 -1.90 -22.48
N HIS A 434 15.60 -1.86 -21.14
CA HIS A 434 15.14 -3.01 -20.36
C HIS A 434 13.63 -3.20 -20.54
N LYS A 435 13.16 -4.44 -20.51
CA LYS A 435 11.71 -4.72 -20.42
C LYS A 435 11.25 -4.55 -18.98
N ILE A 436 10.08 -3.95 -18.78
CA ILE A 436 9.50 -3.76 -17.45
C ILE A 436 8.16 -4.48 -17.36
N MET A 437 8.05 -5.40 -16.41
CA MET A 437 6.82 -6.07 -16.04
C MET A 437 6.36 -5.60 -14.67
N VAL A 438 5.05 -5.41 -14.51
CA VAL A 438 4.43 -5.18 -13.20
C VAL A 438 3.43 -6.29 -12.90
N ILE A 439 3.70 -7.02 -11.83
CA ILE A 439 2.81 -8.06 -11.30
C ILE A 439 1.97 -7.44 -10.18
N CYS A 440 0.67 -7.34 -10.41
CA CYS A 440 -0.27 -6.63 -9.55
C CYS A 440 -1.19 -7.62 -8.84
N HIS A 441 -1.22 -7.60 -7.51
CA HIS A 441 -2.27 -8.29 -6.77
C HIS A 441 -3.45 -7.33 -6.55
N TRP A 442 -4.55 -7.56 -7.25
CA TRP A 442 -5.69 -6.64 -7.30
C TRP A 442 -6.99 -7.34 -7.73
N GLY A 443 -8.07 -6.58 -7.88
CA GLY A 443 -9.36 -7.14 -8.26
C GLY A 443 -10.11 -7.73 -7.07
N VAL A 444 -11.34 -8.16 -7.35
CA VAL A 444 -12.24 -8.72 -6.33
C VAL A 444 -12.50 -10.17 -6.69
N ASP A 445 -12.43 -11.06 -5.70
CA ASP A 445 -12.60 -12.50 -5.85
C ASP A 445 -13.76 -12.85 -6.78
N PHE A 446 -13.44 -13.57 -7.86
CA PHE A 446 -14.37 -14.09 -8.86
C PHE A 446 -15.20 -13.02 -9.59
N LYS A 447 -14.77 -11.75 -9.61
CA LYS A 447 -15.46 -10.66 -10.30
C LYS A 447 -14.76 -10.24 -11.59
N LEU A 448 -15.51 -9.49 -12.41
CA LEU A 448 -14.98 -8.78 -13.57
C LEU A 448 -13.98 -7.69 -13.16
N ILE A 449 -13.32 -7.11 -14.16
CA ILE A 449 -12.35 -6.02 -13.99
C ILE A 449 -12.98 -4.88 -13.17
N HIS A 450 -12.30 -4.49 -12.09
CA HIS A 450 -12.68 -3.37 -11.25
C HIS A 450 -12.18 -2.04 -11.86
N PRO A 451 -12.92 -0.92 -11.77
CA PRO A 451 -12.48 0.37 -12.33
C PRO A 451 -11.08 0.82 -11.87
N GLU A 452 -10.72 0.53 -10.62
CA GLU A 452 -9.38 0.83 -10.11
C GLU A 452 -8.28 0.01 -10.82
N GLN A 453 -8.56 -1.22 -11.26
CA GLN A 453 -7.60 -1.98 -12.07
C GLN A 453 -7.34 -1.28 -13.40
N GLU A 454 -8.39 -0.78 -14.07
CA GLU A 454 -8.24 -0.04 -15.34
C GLU A 454 -7.48 1.27 -15.17
N LYS A 455 -7.75 1.98 -14.07
CA LYS A 455 -7.04 3.22 -13.74
C LYS A 455 -5.55 2.96 -13.50
N LEU A 456 -5.24 1.97 -12.66
CA LEU A 456 -3.86 1.61 -12.34
C LEU A 456 -3.12 1.08 -13.58
N SER A 457 -3.75 0.25 -14.42
CA SER A 457 -3.11 -0.27 -15.63
C SER A 457 -2.78 0.84 -16.64
N LYS A 458 -3.65 1.84 -16.80
CA LYS A 458 -3.35 3.05 -17.61
C LYS A 458 -2.15 3.81 -17.07
N VAL A 459 -2.08 4.03 -15.76
CA VAL A 459 -0.93 4.70 -15.11
C VAL A 459 0.34 3.89 -15.35
N LEU A 460 0.36 2.60 -14.99
CA LEU A 460 1.54 1.72 -15.09
C LEU A 460 2.11 1.65 -16.50
N THR A 461 1.25 1.44 -17.51
CA THR A 461 1.67 1.40 -18.92
C THR A 461 2.16 2.77 -19.41
N GLN A 462 1.53 3.86 -18.98
CA GLN A 462 1.96 5.22 -19.33
C GLN A 462 3.34 5.57 -18.76
N ILE A 463 3.64 5.14 -17.53
CA ILE A 463 4.90 5.48 -16.85
C ILE A 463 6.07 4.55 -17.20
N GLY A 464 5.83 3.51 -18.00
CA GLY A 464 6.90 2.72 -18.62
C GLY A 464 6.80 1.21 -18.46
N ALA A 465 5.72 0.63 -17.92
CA ALA A 465 5.53 -0.81 -17.94
C ALA A 465 5.31 -1.31 -19.38
N ASP A 466 6.05 -2.33 -19.80
CA ASP A 466 5.87 -3.00 -21.09
C ASP A 466 4.79 -4.08 -21.03
N VAL A 467 4.56 -4.68 -19.86
CA VAL A 467 3.50 -5.65 -19.63
C VAL A 467 3.00 -5.57 -18.18
N VAL A 468 1.70 -5.78 -17.99
CA VAL A 468 1.08 -5.85 -16.67
C VAL A 468 0.35 -7.18 -16.53
N ILE A 469 0.61 -7.89 -15.43
CA ILE A 469 -0.01 -9.19 -15.11
C ILE A 469 -0.70 -9.06 -13.76
N GLY A 470 -1.98 -9.42 -13.72
CA GLY A 470 -2.79 -9.38 -12.51
C GLY A 470 -2.97 -10.74 -11.83
N HIS A 471 -3.02 -10.70 -10.51
CA HIS A 471 -3.31 -11.78 -9.56
C HIS A 471 -4.44 -11.35 -8.61
N GLY A 472 -4.98 -12.25 -7.79
CA GLY A 472 -5.91 -11.94 -6.70
C GLY A 472 -7.40 -11.92 -7.05
N ALA A 473 -7.77 -11.95 -8.33
CA ALA A 473 -9.17 -12.12 -8.72
C ALA A 473 -9.65 -13.59 -8.59
N HIS A 474 -8.74 -14.56 -8.36
CA HIS A 474 -9.02 -16.00 -8.30
C HIS A 474 -9.75 -16.60 -9.53
N THR A 475 -9.81 -15.85 -10.64
CA THR A 475 -10.31 -16.25 -11.96
C THR A 475 -9.52 -15.50 -13.02
N ILE A 476 -9.41 -16.07 -14.22
CA ILE A 476 -8.92 -15.32 -15.37
C ILE A 476 -9.82 -14.10 -15.65
N GLN A 477 -9.20 -13.00 -16.08
CA GLN A 477 -9.86 -11.78 -16.53
C GLN A 477 -9.34 -11.39 -17.93
N PRO A 478 -10.10 -10.55 -18.68
CA PRO A 478 -9.76 -10.19 -20.06
C PRO A 478 -8.35 -9.60 -20.23
N ILE A 479 -7.81 -9.76 -21.43
CA ILE A 479 -6.57 -9.12 -21.88
C ILE A 479 -6.96 -7.87 -22.68
N GLN A 480 -6.28 -6.76 -22.43
CA GLN A 480 -6.41 -5.53 -23.22
C GLN A 480 -5.04 -5.05 -23.70
N THR A 481 -5.04 -4.27 -24.79
CA THR A 481 -3.88 -3.46 -25.21
C THR A 481 -4.09 -2.03 -24.75
N ILE A 482 -3.32 -1.59 -23.76
CA ILE A 482 -3.37 -0.21 -23.22
C ILE A 482 -2.04 0.46 -23.51
N HIS A 483 -2.06 1.64 -24.17
CA HIS A 483 -0.85 2.33 -24.65
C HIS A 483 0.08 1.42 -25.49
N GLN A 484 -0.50 0.53 -26.32
CA GLN A 484 0.22 -0.48 -27.13
C GLN A 484 0.92 -1.56 -26.29
N LYS A 485 0.59 -1.68 -24.99
CA LYS A 485 1.16 -2.67 -24.07
C LYS A 485 0.10 -3.69 -23.63
N PRO A 486 0.41 -4.99 -23.58
CA PRO A 486 -0.53 -5.98 -23.07
C PRO A 486 -0.74 -5.84 -21.56
N VAL A 487 -2.01 -5.89 -21.17
CA VAL A 487 -2.46 -5.91 -19.78
C VAL A 487 -3.34 -7.14 -19.61
N ILE A 488 -2.84 -8.12 -18.86
CA ILE A 488 -3.57 -9.32 -18.46
C ILE A 488 -4.14 -9.04 -17.07
N PHE A 489 -5.43 -8.70 -16.98
CA PHE A 489 -6.01 -8.16 -15.74
C PHE A 489 -6.04 -9.16 -14.58
N GLY A 490 -6.05 -10.46 -14.88
CA GLY A 490 -6.10 -11.52 -13.89
C GLY A 490 -5.74 -12.86 -14.54
N ILE A 491 -4.76 -13.57 -13.98
CA ILE A 491 -4.40 -14.94 -14.42
C ILE A 491 -5.02 -16.03 -13.54
N GLY A 492 -5.81 -15.67 -12.53
CA GLY A 492 -6.54 -16.60 -11.68
C GLY A 492 -5.65 -17.50 -10.82
N ASN A 493 -6.22 -18.62 -10.38
CA ASN A 493 -5.54 -19.56 -9.50
C ASN A 493 -4.47 -20.38 -10.23
N GLY A 494 -3.34 -20.61 -9.57
CA GLY A 494 -2.42 -21.68 -9.91
C GLY A 494 -2.77 -22.94 -9.12
N VAL A 495 -1.96 -23.22 -8.10
CA VAL A 495 -2.26 -24.21 -7.06
C VAL A 495 -2.84 -23.48 -5.84
N PHE A 496 -4.16 -23.30 -5.78
CA PHE A 496 -4.82 -22.60 -4.68
C PHE A 496 -5.89 -23.46 -4.03
N ASN A 497 -5.59 -24.12 -2.91
CA ASN A 497 -6.39 -25.24 -2.38
C ASN A 497 -7.65 -24.86 -1.58
N SER A 498 -8.34 -23.81 -2.02
CA SER A 498 -9.70 -23.48 -1.57
C SER A 498 -10.75 -24.34 -2.31
N ASN A 499 -12.04 -24.23 -1.94
CA ASN A 499 -13.10 -24.89 -2.72
C ASN A 499 -13.46 -24.12 -4.01
N GLY A 500 -12.98 -22.87 -4.14
CA GLY A 500 -13.48 -21.91 -5.14
C GLY A 500 -14.91 -21.45 -4.84
N HIS A 501 -15.33 -20.39 -5.54
CA HIS A 501 -16.72 -19.91 -5.53
C HIS A 501 -17.23 -19.63 -6.95
N PHE A 502 -16.74 -20.38 -7.93
CA PHE A 502 -17.01 -20.17 -9.35
C PHE A 502 -18.51 -20.15 -9.68
N GLU A 503 -19.27 -21.15 -9.22
CA GLU A 503 -20.73 -21.22 -9.45
C GLU A 503 -21.47 -20.05 -8.80
N LYS A 504 -21.11 -19.69 -7.56
CA LYS A 504 -21.75 -18.62 -6.79
C LYS A 504 -21.63 -17.27 -7.51
N TYR A 505 -20.48 -17.02 -8.13
CA TYR A 505 -20.19 -15.75 -8.81
C TYR A 505 -20.34 -15.83 -10.34
N GLN A 506 -20.72 -16.98 -10.89
CA GLN A 506 -20.75 -17.24 -12.33
C GLN A 506 -19.40 -16.94 -13.01
N ALA A 507 -18.31 -17.18 -12.30
CA ALA A 507 -16.95 -17.02 -12.80
C ALA A 507 -16.47 -18.30 -13.49
N LEU A 508 -15.53 -18.17 -14.43
CA LEU A 508 -14.95 -19.32 -15.07
C LEU A 508 -13.88 -19.96 -14.18
N PRO A 509 -13.86 -21.29 -14.05
CA PRO A 509 -12.91 -22.00 -13.19
C PRO A 509 -11.55 -22.21 -13.86
N TYR A 510 -10.98 -21.13 -14.39
CA TYR A 510 -9.70 -21.15 -15.06
C TYR A 510 -8.71 -20.25 -14.34
N GLY A 511 -7.47 -20.73 -14.29
CA GLY A 511 -6.29 -19.90 -14.09
C GLY A 511 -5.38 -20.02 -15.30
N ALA A 512 -4.14 -19.56 -15.17
CA ALA A 512 -3.16 -19.69 -16.24
C ALA A 512 -1.71 -19.78 -15.74
N VAL A 513 -0.86 -20.38 -16.57
CA VAL A 513 0.60 -20.26 -16.51
C VAL A 513 1.05 -19.32 -17.63
N VAL A 514 1.75 -18.24 -17.28
CA VAL A 514 2.38 -17.34 -18.26
C VAL A 514 3.83 -17.79 -18.46
N ARG A 515 4.23 -18.09 -19.69
CA ARG A 515 5.63 -18.34 -20.04
C ARG A 515 6.17 -17.17 -20.84
N ILE A 516 7.24 -16.55 -20.35
CA ILE A 516 7.96 -15.49 -21.04
C ILE A 516 9.18 -16.09 -21.74
N ASN A 517 9.33 -15.81 -23.03
CA ASN A 517 10.59 -15.95 -23.73
C ASN A 517 11.29 -14.59 -23.71
N LEU A 518 12.32 -14.46 -22.87
CA LEU A 518 13.04 -13.20 -22.71
C LEU A 518 13.77 -12.78 -23.99
N SER A 519 14.32 -13.74 -24.73
CA SER A 519 15.05 -13.50 -25.97
C SER A 519 14.19 -12.82 -27.03
N GLN A 520 12.94 -13.24 -27.13
CA GLN A 520 11.98 -12.81 -28.15
C GLN A 520 11.05 -11.69 -27.66
N SER A 521 11.08 -11.35 -26.37
CA SER A 521 10.09 -10.45 -25.74
C SER A 521 8.64 -10.89 -26.03
N GLN A 522 8.42 -12.20 -25.89
CA GLN A 522 7.14 -12.84 -26.14
C GLN A 522 6.62 -13.51 -24.88
N LEU A 523 5.31 -13.47 -24.71
CA LEU A 523 4.63 -14.23 -23.66
C LEU A 523 3.64 -15.21 -24.28
N LYS A 524 3.55 -16.39 -23.68
CA LYS A 524 2.53 -17.41 -23.95
C LYS A 524 1.70 -17.62 -22.69
N LEU A 525 0.39 -17.47 -22.79
CA LEU A 525 -0.56 -17.70 -21.71
C LEU A 525 -1.25 -19.06 -21.93
N TYR A 526 -1.02 -20.00 -21.00
CA TYR A 526 -1.59 -21.34 -21.03
C TYR A 526 -2.71 -21.44 -19.98
N PRO A 527 -4.00 -21.48 -20.37
CA PRO A 527 -5.07 -21.68 -19.42
C PRO A 527 -4.98 -23.05 -18.75
N ILE A 528 -5.31 -23.11 -17.46
CA ILE A 528 -5.41 -24.34 -16.67
C ILE A 528 -6.78 -24.41 -16.00
N TYR A 529 -7.34 -25.61 -15.89
CA TYR A 529 -8.58 -25.87 -15.19
C TYR A 529 -8.34 -25.93 -13.67
N THR A 530 -9.07 -25.11 -12.91
CA THR A 530 -8.82 -24.90 -11.47
C THR A 530 -10.08 -25.10 -10.61
N HIS A 531 -11.08 -25.81 -11.15
CA HIS A 531 -12.24 -26.21 -10.34
C HIS A 531 -11.86 -27.30 -9.35
N ASN A 532 -11.36 -26.89 -8.18
CA ASN A 532 -10.75 -27.79 -7.21
C ASN A 532 -11.63 -28.94 -6.74
N GLN A 533 -12.95 -28.76 -6.67
CA GLN A 533 -13.86 -29.85 -6.27
C GLN A 533 -14.05 -30.89 -7.38
N LYS A 534 -13.83 -30.51 -8.64
CA LYS A 534 -13.89 -31.42 -9.80
C LYS A 534 -12.53 -32.06 -10.11
N THR A 535 -11.44 -31.32 -9.91
CA THR A 535 -10.08 -31.80 -10.13
C THR A 535 -9.47 -32.51 -8.92
N PHE A 536 -10.19 -32.54 -7.80
CA PHE A 536 -9.67 -32.97 -6.51
C PHE A 536 -8.36 -32.23 -6.17
N TRP A 537 -8.39 -30.90 -6.28
CA TRP A 537 -7.28 -29.97 -5.99
C TRP A 537 -5.99 -30.27 -6.78
N GLN A 538 -6.11 -30.81 -8.00
CA GLN A 538 -5.01 -31.00 -8.94
C GLN A 538 -5.31 -30.26 -10.24
N PRO A 539 -4.99 -28.95 -10.35
CA PRO A 539 -5.15 -28.22 -11.59
C PRO A 539 -4.42 -28.91 -12.74
N HIS A 540 -4.99 -28.82 -13.94
CA HIS A 540 -4.43 -29.44 -15.14
C HIS A 540 -4.64 -28.54 -16.37
N VAL A 541 -3.88 -28.80 -17.44
CA VAL A 541 -4.03 -28.11 -18.73
C VAL A 541 -5.45 -28.32 -19.26
N VAL A 542 -6.03 -27.27 -19.87
CA VAL A 542 -7.37 -27.31 -20.45
C VAL A 542 -7.46 -28.20 -21.68
N ASP A 543 -8.61 -28.83 -21.88
CA ASP A 543 -8.98 -29.44 -23.17
C ASP A 543 -9.40 -28.39 -24.21
N GLU A 544 -9.71 -28.81 -25.44
CA GLU A 544 -10.08 -27.90 -26.54
C GLU A 544 -11.34 -27.08 -26.23
N MET A 545 -12.37 -27.69 -25.63
CA MET A 545 -13.62 -27.00 -25.29
C MET A 545 -13.38 -25.96 -24.19
N GLN A 546 -12.63 -26.33 -23.17
CA GLN A 546 -12.25 -25.47 -22.06
C GLN A 546 -11.34 -24.33 -22.54
N PHE A 547 -10.42 -24.60 -23.47
CA PHE A 547 -9.58 -23.58 -24.09
C PHE A 547 -10.40 -22.56 -24.86
N GLU A 548 -11.39 -22.99 -25.65
CA GLU A 548 -12.26 -22.06 -26.38
C GLU A 548 -13.06 -21.15 -25.43
N GLN A 549 -13.52 -21.68 -24.29
CA GLN A 549 -14.18 -20.87 -23.26
C GLN A 549 -13.23 -19.85 -22.63
N ALA A 550 -12.03 -20.28 -22.24
CA ALA A 550 -11.02 -19.41 -21.67
C ALA A 550 -10.57 -18.32 -22.66
N LYS A 551 -10.26 -18.72 -23.91
CA LYS A 551 -9.89 -17.82 -25.01
C LYS A 551 -10.97 -16.77 -25.24
N SER A 552 -12.23 -17.19 -25.35
CA SER A 552 -13.35 -16.26 -25.57
C SER A 552 -13.38 -15.15 -24.52
N LEU A 553 -13.23 -15.47 -23.23
CA LEU A 553 -13.15 -14.46 -22.17
C LEU A 553 -11.87 -13.62 -22.27
N LEU A 554 -10.72 -14.25 -22.47
CA LEU A 554 -9.41 -13.58 -22.48
C LEU A 554 -9.28 -12.58 -23.64
N THR A 555 -9.82 -12.89 -24.81
CA THR A 555 -9.56 -12.12 -26.05
C THR A 555 -10.72 -11.27 -26.53
N HIS A 556 -11.89 -11.28 -25.88
CA HIS A 556 -13.06 -10.52 -26.38
C HIS A 556 -12.85 -8.99 -26.43
N GLN A 557 -11.83 -8.47 -25.73
CA GLN A 557 -11.44 -7.06 -25.74
C GLN A 557 -10.10 -6.81 -26.43
N LEU A 558 -9.54 -7.84 -27.07
CA LEU A 558 -8.24 -7.80 -27.73
C LEU A 558 -8.42 -7.83 -29.24
N ASP A 559 -7.69 -6.97 -29.95
CA ASP A 559 -7.63 -7.02 -31.40
C ASP A 559 -7.03 -8.39 -31.84
N PRO A 560 -7.68 -9.14 -32.75
CA PRO A 560 -7.13 -10.37 -33.31
C PRO A 560 -5.72 -10.25 -33.90
N ALA A 561 -5.30 -9.05 -34.31
CA ALA A 561 -3.93 -8.81 -34.79
C ALA A 561 -2.89 -8.79 -33.66
N ASN A 562 -3.30 -8.66 -32.39
CA ASN A 562 -2.42 -8.51 -31.23
C ASN A 562 -2.11 -9.83 -30.52
N TYR A 563 -2.64 -10.96 -30.99
CA TYR A 563 -2.33 -12.28 -30.42
C TYR A 563 -2.33 -13.39 -31.46
N ILE A 564 -1.65 -14.49 -31.13
CA ILE A 564 -1.64 -15.72 -31.92
C ILE A 564 -2.18 -16.85 -31.03
N VAL A 565 -3.08 -17.67 -31.59
CA VAL A 565 -3.49 -18.93 -30.96
C VAL A 565 -2.54 -20.02 -31.41
N GLY A 566 -2.00 -20.77 -30.46
CA GLY A 566 -1.10 -21.89 -30.74
C GLY A 566 -1.36 -23.08 -29.85
N GLN A 567 -0.66 -24.18 -30.15
CA GLN A 567 -0.65 -25.39 -29.36
C GLN A 567 0.74 -26.00 -29.45
N ASP A 568 1.28 -26.43 -28.31
CA ASP A 568 2.50 -27.21 -28.21
C ASP A 568 2.34 -28.33 -27.18
N ASP A 569 3.42 -29.03 -26.83
CA ASP A 569 3.39 -30.17 -25.91
C ASP A 569 2.90 -29.80 -24.49
N LEU A 570 2.88 -28.51 -24.13
CA LEU A 570 2.34 -28.03 -22.86
C LEU A 570 0.85 -27.69 -22.92
N GLY A 571 0.26 -27.66 -24.12
CA GLY A 571 -1.16 -27.39 -24.34
C GLY A 571 -1.43 -26.22 -25.28
N HIS A 572 -2.69 -25.80 -25.31
CA HIS A 572 -3.13 -24.64 -26.05
C HIS A 572 -2.73 -23.34 -25.34
N TYR A 573 -2.35 -22.33 -26.11
CA TYR A 573 -1.91 -21.04 -25.58
C TYR A 573 -2.32 -19.85 -26.44
N LEU A 574 -2.32 -18.68 -25.81
CA LEU A 574 -2.36 -17.38 -26.47
C LEU A 574 -0.98 -16.73 -26.39
N GLN A 575 -0.42 -16.33 -27.54
CA GLN A 575 0.88 -15.67 -27.62
C GLN A 575 0.71 -14.18 -27.89
N LEU A 576 1.45 -13.35 -27.15
CA LEU A 576 1.49 -11.89 -27.28
C LEU A 576 2.94 -11.39 -27.29
N ASN A 577 3.19 -10.26 -27.94
CA ASN A 577 4.46 -9.52 -27.87
C ASN A 577 4.35 -8.39 -26.83
N PHE A 578 5.45 -7.98 -26.20
CA PHE A 578 5.47 -6.84 -25.26
C PHE A 578 6.77 -6.03 -25.32
#